data_AF-A0AA38TG43-F1
#
_entry.id   AF-A0AA38TG43-F1
#
_cell.length_a   1.000
_cell.length_b   1.000
_cell.length_c   1.000
_cell.angle_alpha   90.00
_cell.angle_beta   90.00
_cell.angle_gamma   90.00
#
_symmetry.space_group_name_H-M   'P 1'
#
loop_
_entity.id
_entity.type
_entity.pdbx_description
1 polymer ?
#
loop_
_entity_poly.entity_id
_entity_poly.type
_entity_poly.pdbx_seq_one_letter_code
_entity_poly.pdbx_strand_id
1 'polypeptide(L)'
;MLKSIFGEIGDDVFALLVDESSDISRKEQMAMVLRFVDKYGKVQERFVGVVHVMDTSTLSLKSFVDAFFAQHGLSLTQVLEYVQEDGDNAATRLQASGILSYFKTFEFVFYMHLMLTIFGLTNSLSQALQRKDQDILEAVSLIQTTKAQLQMLRENGFDQLVEKCYSLCDKQNVAKLDMAEGYVNPRNPRKRMNISNRHYYNYDIFNTVLDMQIREFGDRFCEVSTDLLQNMAALNPHNSFSEFNKESLLKLSEMYPRDFDDKERILSTNLRSTITRCTTMPDLPTYMELPILLY
;
A
#
# COMPACT_ATOMS: atom_id res chain seq x y z
N MET A 1 31.47 9.00 14.95
CA MET A 1 30.27 9.83 14.73
C MET A 1 29.07 9.28 15.48
N LEU A 2 28.53 8.10 15.13
CA LEU A 2 27.39 7.49 15.84
C LEU A 2 27.57 7.29 17.35
N LYS A 3 28.74 6.82 17.82
CA LYS A 3 29.04 6.75 19.26
C LYS A 3 29.00 8.11 19.99
N SER A 4 29.28 9.21 19.27
CA SER A 4 29.15 10.57 19.82
C SER A 4 27.69 11.00 19.87
N ILE A 5 26.92 10.67 18.83
CA ILE A 5 25.47 10.93 18.79
C ILE A 5 24.77 10.14 19.91
N PHE A 6 25.07 8.86 20.08
CA PHE A 6 24.56 8.07 21.20
C PHE A 6 25.09 8.54 22.56
N GLY A 7 26.28 9.15 22.63
CA GLY A 7 26.75 9.81 23.86
C GLY A 7 26.04 11.14 24.16
N GLU A 8 25.56 11.85 23.13
CA GLU A 8 24.76 13.07 23.26
C GLU A 8 23.31 12.77 23.64
N ILE A 9 22.74 11.70 23.06
CA ILE A 9 21.45 11.13 23.46
C ILE A 9 21.57 10.56 24.88
N GLY A 10 22.68 9.87 25.16
CA GLY A 10 22.89 9.11 26.38
C GLY A 10 21.79 8.07 26.55
N ASP A 11 21.06 8.25 27.63
CA ASP A 11 20.02 7.42 28.19
C ASP A 11 18.66 8.16 27.97
N ASP A 12 18.46 8.80 26.82
CA ASP A 12 17.25 9.59 26.54
C ASP A 12 16.56 9.14 25.24
N VAL A 13 15.30 9.54 25.06
CA VAL A 13 14.43 9.08 23.98
C VAL A 13 14.79 9.75 22.66
N PHE A 14 14.84 8.96 21.59
CA PHE A 14 15.02 9.45 20.22
C PHE A 14 13.92 8.95 19.30
N ALA A 15 13.62 9.73 18.27
CA ALA A 15 12.89 9.32 17.09
C ALA A 15 13.88 9.05 15.96
N LEU A 16 13.68 7.94 15.24
CA LEU A 16 14.39 7.70 13.99
C LEU A 16 13.52 8.20 12.84
N LEU A 17 13.99 9.25 12.17
CA LEU A 17 13.42 9.76 10.94
C LEU A 17 14.15 9.10 9.78
N VAL A 18 13.37 8.59 8.85
CA VAL A 18 13.83 7.95 7.64
C VAL A 18 13.18 8.69 6.49
N ASP A 19 13.98 9.13 5.53
CA ASP A 19 13.50 9.74 4.32
C ASP A 19 14.09 9.06 3.08
N GLU A 20 13.27 8.95 2.04
CA GLU A 20 13.64 8.40 0.74
C GLU A 20 14.08 9.54 -0.18
N SER A 21 15.22 9.37 -0.85
CA SER A 21 15.67 10.30 -1.88
C SER A 21 16.43 9.59 -2.98
N SER A 22 16.43 10.13 -4.19
CA SER A 22 17.27 9.61 -5.29
C SER A 22 18.43 10.58 -5.55
N ASP A 23 19.63 10.05 -5.77
CA ASP A 23 20.78 10.91 -6.10
C ASP A 23 20.78 11.40 -7.55
N ILE A 24 21.74 12.26 -7.89
CA ILE A 24 21.94 12.80 -9.25
C ILE A 24 22.17 11.73 -10.32
N SER A 25 22.51 10.49 -9.92
CA SER A 25 22.69 9.32 -10.79
C SER A 25 21.43 8.43 -10.84
N ARG A 26 20.30 8.88 -10.28
CA ARG A 26 19.03 8.15 -10.14
C ARG A 26 19.14 6.84 -9.36
N LYS A 27 20.09 6.77 -8.44
CA LYS A 27 20.17 5.62 -7.55
C LYS A 27 19.46 5.96 -6.24
N GLU A 28 18.67 5.02 -5.77
CA GLU A 28 17.85 5.24 -4.58
C GLU A 28 18.70 5.26 -3.31
N GLN A 29 18.35 6.17 -2.42
CA GLN A 29 19.05 6.41 -1.18
C GLN A 29 18.05 6.65 -0.05
N MET A 30 18.49 6.35 1.16
CA MET A 30 17.71 6.51 2.37
C MET A 30 18.51 7.36 3.34
N ALA A 31 18.00 8.53 3.66
CA ALA A 31 18.57 9.41 4.67
C ALA A 31 18.02 9.01 6.04
N MET A 32 18.92 8.86 7.01
CA MET A 32 18.57 8.59 8.39
C MET A 32 18.94 9.77 9.27
N VAL A 33 17.98 10.20 10.09
CA VAL A 33 18.17 11.28 11.06
C VAL A 33 17.64 10.82 12.40
N LEU A 34 18.46 10.91 13.44
CA LEU A 34 18.00 10.76 14.81
C LEU A 34 17.54 12.11 15.33
N ARG A 35 16.31 12.18 15.82
CA ARG A 35 15.75 13.37 16.44
C ARG A 35 15.53 13.11 17.93
N PHE A 36 16.13 13.91 18.79
CA PHE A 36 16.04 13.76 20.25
C PHE A 36 15.99 15.13 20.92
N VAL A 37 15.74 15.18 22.22
CA VAL A 37 15.84 16.41 23.01
C VAL A 37 17.15 16.35 23.77
N ASP A 38 17.96 17.42 23.73
CA ASP A 38 19.19 17.46 24.53
C ASP A 38 18.88 17.77 26.01
N LYS A 39 19.87 17.57 26.86
CA LYS A 39 19.82 17.90 28.30
C LYS A 39 19.45 19.36 28.63
N TYR A 40 19.38 20.25 27.64
CA TYR A 40 18.96 21.63 27.78
C TYR A 40 17.51 21.86 27.31
N GLY A 41 16.78 20.79 26.98
CA GLY A 41 15.41 20.83 26.51
C GLY A 41 15.28 21.26 25.04
N LYS A 42 16.36 21.26 24.25
CA LYS A 42 16.30 21.64 22.83
C LYS A 42 16.21 20.41 21.93
N VAL A 43 15.31 20.46 20.96
CA VAL A 43 15.24 19.45 19.90
C VAL A 43 16.52 19.49 19.07
N GLN A 44 17.19 18.35 18.98
CA GLN A 44 18.36 18.11 18.16
C GLN A 44 18.02 17.10 17.07
N GLU A 45 18.45 17.39 15.85
CA GLU A 45 18.43 16.46 14.74
C GLU A 45 19.88 16.13 14.38
N ARG A 46 20.24 14.85 14.46
CA ARG A 46 21.57 14.34 14.13
C ARG A 46 21.44 13.43 12.94
N PHE A 47 21.96 13.91 11.83
CA PHE A 47 22.11 13.12 10.63
C PHE A 47 23.03 11.93 10.90
N VAL A 48 22.51 10.73 10.69
CA VAL A 48 23.22 9.47 10.92
C VAL A 48 24.00 9.09 9.68
N GLY A 49 23.40 9.24 8.51
CA GLY A 49 23.98 8.87 7.24
C GLY A 49 22.95 8.81 6.13
N VAL A 50 23.44 8.82 4.89
CA VAL A 50 22.67 8.41 3.72
C VAL A 50 23.19 7.05 3.32
N VAL A 51 22.28 6.09 3.17
CA VAL A 51 22.61 4.74 2.71
C VAL A 51 22.03 4.51 1.35
N HIS A 52 22.86 3.96 0.49
CA HIS A 52 22.45 3.52 -0.83
C HIS A 52 21.63 2.25 -0.69
N VAL A 53 20.40 2.29 -1.21
CA VAL A 53 19.51 1.13 -1.24
C VAL A 53 19.39 0.67 -2.69
N MET A 54 19.34 -0.65 -2.88
CA MET A 54 19.21 -1.25 -4.22
C MET A 54 17.88 -0.85 -4.88
N ASP A 55 16.84 -0.70 -4.06
CA ASP A 55 15.53 -0.20 -4.41
C ASP A 55 14.84 0.35 -3.14
N THR A 56 13.76 1.10 -3.31
CA THR A 56 12.94 1.64 -2.21
C THR A 56 11.75 0.76 -1.87
N SER A 57 11.85 -0.52 -2.20
CA SER A 57 10.83 -1.47 -1.78
C SER A 57 10.78 -1.55 -0.25
N THR A 58 9.59 -1.80 0.29
CA THR A 58 9.37 -1.98 1.73
C THR A 58 10.27 -3.06 2.32
N LEU A 59 10.63 -4.09 1.53
CA LEU A 59 11.54 -5.16 1.94
C LEU A 59 12.98 -4.68 2.12
N SER A 60 13.50 -3.89 1.19
CA SER A 60 14.85 -3.31 1.25
C SER A 60 14.96 -2.32 2.40
N LEU A 61 13.98 -1.43 2.54
CA LEU A 61 13.93 -0.45 3.63
C LEU A 61 13.82 -1.15 4.99
N LYS A 62 12.94 -2.15 5.14
CA LYS A 62 12.81 -2.93 6.38
C LYS A 62 14.10 -3.66 6.72
N SER A 63 14.69 -4.39 5.76
CA SER A 63 15.92 -5.17 6.00
C SER A 63 17.07 -4.27 6.44
N PHE A 64 17.11 -3.04 5.91
CA PHE A 64 18.10 -2.05 6.31
C PHE A 64 17.83 -1.48 7.71
N VAL A 65 16.59 -1.12 8.05
CA VAL A 65 16.24 -0.71 9.42
C VAL A 65 16.58 -1.84 10.39
N ASP A 66 16.22 -3.09 10.07
CA ASP A 66 16.55 -4.25 10.90
C ASP A 66 18.08 -4.42 11.05
N ALA A 67 18.86 -4.24 9.98
CA ALA A 67 20.31 -4.30 10.02
C ALA A 67 20.91 -3.17 10.86
N PHE A 68 20.37 -1.94 10.75
CA PHE A 68 20.78 -0.81 11.57
C PHE A 68 20.47 -1.06 13.05
N PHE A 69 19.28 -1.56 13.36
CA PHE A 69 18.85 -1.93 14.71
C PHE A 69 19.73 -3.06 15.27
N ALA A 70 19.97 -4.12 14.49
CA ALA A 70 20.83 -5.24 14.89
C ALA A 70 22.31 -4.82 15.08
N GLN A 71 22.86 -4.01 14.18
CA GLN A 71 24.24 -3.51 14.26
C GLN A 71 24.47 -2.66 15.51
N HIS A 72 23.44 -1.97 15.98
CA HIS A 72 23.51 -1.08 17.14
C HIS A 72 22.84 -1.66 18.40
N GLY A 73 22.36 -2.90 18.34
CA GLY A 73 21.70 -3.58 19.48
C GLY A 73 20.38 -2.95 19.91
N LEU A 74 19.69 -2.25 19.00
CA LEU A 74 18.41 -1.59 19.24
C LEU A 74 17.27 -2.53 18.84
N SER A 75 16.21 -2.60 19.64
CA SER A 75 14.91 -3.12 19.22
C SER A 75 13.82 -2.16 19.68
N LEU A 76 12.71 -2.06 18.95
CA LEU A 76 11.60 -1.19 19.35
C LEU A 76 11.10 -1.53 20.75
N THR A 77 11.07 -2.82 21.10
CA THR A 77 10.72 -3.30 22.44
C THR A 77 11.71 -2.82 23.48
N GLN A 78 13.02 -2.95 23.24
CA GLN A 78 14.06 -2.44 24.16
C GLN A 78 14.02 -0.91 24.31
N VAL A 79 13.75 -0.17 23.23
CA VAL A 79 13.61 1.29 23.29
C VAL A 79 12.40 1.66 24.15
N LEU A 80 11.27 0.96 24.00
CA LEU A 80 10.09 1.22 24.83
C LEU A 80 10.29 0.76 26.28
N GLU A 81 11.01 -0.33 26.53
CA GLU A 81 11.36 -0.81 27.88
C GLU A 81 12.25 0.22 28.57
N TYR A 82 13.25 0.73 27.84
CA TYR A 82 14.08 1.84 28.27
C TYR A 82 13.25 3.09 28.62
N VAL A 83 12.36 3.52 27.72
CA VAL A 83 11.48 4.68 27.97
C VAL A 83 10.55 4.43 29.15
N GLN A 84 10.11 3.19 29.39
CA GLN A 84 9.27 2.83 30.54
C GLN A 84 10.04 2.95 31.86
N GLU A 85 11.31 2.56 31.89
CA GLU A 85 12.14 2.54 33.11
C GLU A 85 12.73 3.92 33.40
N ASP A 86 13.37 4.54 32.41
CA ASP A 86 14.24 5.71 32.57
C ASP A 86 13.71 6.98 31.90
N GLY A 87 12.53 6.93 31.25
CA GLY A 87 11.99 8.10 30.56
C GLY A 87 11.78 9.31 31.49
N ASP A 88 12.18 10.50 31.06
CA ASP A 88 12.19 11.74 31.85
C ASP A 88 10.84 12.12 32.50
N ASN A 89 9.73 11.84 31.82
CA ASN A 89 8.39 12.22 32.26
C ASN A 89 7.57 11.00 32.68
N ALA A 90 6.87 11.09 33.81
CA ALA A 90 5.93 10.05 34.24
C ALA A 90 4.88 9.73 33.16
N ALA A 91 4.43 10.72 32.40
CA ALA A 91 3.48 10.50 31.30
C ALA A 91 4.08 9.66 30.15
N THR A 92 5.35 9.88 29.78
CA THR A 92 6.02 9.13 28.71
C THR A 92 6.32 7.71 29.14
N ARG A 93 6.74 7.50 30.40
CA ARG A 93 6.91 6.16 30.98
C ARG A 93 5.61 5.35 30.97
N LEU A 94 4.51 5.98 31.36
CA LEU A 94 3.17 5.35 31.34
C LEU A 94 2.71 5.03 29.91
N GLN A 95 2.98 5.90 28.94
CA GLN A 95 2.68 5.65 27.53
C GLN A 95 3.49 4.48 26.98
N ALA A 96 4.80 4.44 27.23
CA ALA A 96 5.66 3.35 26.79
C ALA A 96 5.23 2.01 27.39
N SER A 97 4.93 1.99 28.70
CA SER A 97 4.36 0.84 29.39
C SER A 97 3.02 0.39 28.76
N GLY A 98 2.15 1.34 28.43
CA GLY A 98 0.88 1.07 27.76
C GLY A 98 1.06 0.44 26.37
N ILE A 99 2.01 0.95 25.57
CA ILE A 99 2.31 0.42 24.23
C ILE A 99 2.91 -0.99 24.33
N LEU A 100 3.86 -1.21 25.24
CA LEU A 100 4.45 -2.54 25.49
C LEU A 100 3.40 -3.57 25.90
N SER A 101 2.48 -3.15 26.78
CA SER A 101 1.34 -3.99 27.17
C SER A 101 0.43 -4.28 25.98
N TYR A 102 0.15 -3.27 25.15
CA TYR A 102 -0.69 -3.41 23.96
C TYR A 102 -0.07 -4.37 22.92
N PHE A 103 1.23 -4.35 22.71
CA PHE A 103 1.92 -5.29 21.80
C PHE A 103 1.74 -6.75 22.20
N LYS A 104 1.46 -7.01 23.48
CA LYS A 104 1.20 -8.35 24.02
C LYS A 104 -0.29 -8.71 24.04
N THR A 105 -1.15 -7.97 23.33
CA THR A 105 -2.57 -8.26 23.22
C THR A 105 -2.92 -8.97 21.92
N PHE A 106 -3.95 -9.82 21.96
CA PHE A 106 -4.52 -10.42 20.76
C PHE A 106 -5.04 -9.36 19.77
N GLU A 107 -5.58 -8.26 20.28
CA GLU A 107 -6.10 -7.15 19.46
C GLU A 107 -5.01 -6.57 18.54
N PHE A 108 -3.82 -6.31 19.09
CA PHE A 108 -2.68 -5.84 18.28
C PHE A 108 -2.27 -6.86 17.21
N VAL A 109 -2.14 -8.13 17.60
CA VAL A 109 -1.80 -9.23 16.67
C VAL A 109 -2.82 -9.31 15.52
N PHE A 110 -4.10 -9.17 15.85
CA PHE A 110 -5.19 -9.20 14.87
C PHE A 110 -5.08 -8.04 13.86
N TYR A 111 -4.96 -6.79 14.35
CA TYR A 111 -4.81 -5.64 13.46
C TYR A 111 -3.55 -5.72 12.59
N MET A 112 -2.44 -6.17 13.18
CA MET A 112 -1.19 -6.35 12.44
C MET A 112 -1.36 -7.34 11.29
N HIS A 113 -1.96 -8.51 11.53
CA HIS A 113 -2.20 -9.49 10.46
C HIS A 113 -3.23 -9.00 9.44
N LEU A 114 -4.27 -8.28 9.87
CA LEU A 114 -5.27 -7.71 8.98
C LEU A 114 -4.63 -6.71 8.01
N MET A 115 -3.88 -5.75 8.54
CA MET A 115 -3.18 -4.74 7.72
C MET A 115 -2.15 -5.37 6.81
N LEU A 116 -1.36 -6.32 7.32
CA LEU A 116 -0.38 -7.05 6.50
C LEU A 116 -1.04 -7.79 5.33
N THR A 117 -2.21 -8.40 5.56
CA THR A 117 -2.93 -9.14 4.53
C THR A 117 -3.50 -8.19 3.48
N ILE A 118 -4.14 -7.09 3.90
CA ILE A 118 -4.67 -6.06 2.99
C ILE A 118 -3.55 -5.47 2.14
N PHE A 119 -2.45 -5.03 2.77
CA PHE A 119 -1.30 -4.48 2.06
C PHE A 119 -0.64 -5.51 1.15
N GLY A 120 -0.58 -6.77 1.55
CA GLY A 120 -0.09 -7.85 0.71
C GLY A 120 -0.90 -8.00 -0.58
N LEU A 121 -2.23 -7.95 -0.49
CA LEU A 121 -3.11 -8.03 -1.66
C LEU A 121 -2.98 -6.80 -2.57
N THR A 122 -2.87 -5.61 -2.01
CA THR A 122 -2.78 -4.37 -2.81
C THR A 122 -1.38 -4.07 -3.33
N ASN A 123 -0.35 -4.76 -2.83
CA ASN A 123 1.04 -4.47 -3.16
C ASN A 123 1.35 -4.62 -4.65
N SER A 124 0.92 -5.69 -5.30
CA SER A 124 1.20 -5.93 -6.73
C SER A 124 0.66 -4.79 -7.60
N LEU A 125 -0.55 -4.34 -7.30
CA LEU A 125 -1.17 -3.22 -7.99
C LEU A 125 -0.51 -1.88 -7.65
N SER A 126 -0.16 -1.66 -6.38
CA SER A 126 0.58 -0.47 -5.96
C SER A 126 1.91 -0.33 -6.71
N GLN A 127 2.65 -1.44 -6.86
CA GLN A 127 3.90 -1.46 -7.62
C GLN A 127 3.68 -1.25 -9.11
N ALA A 128 2.65 -1.86 -9.69
CA ALA A 128 2.31 -1.67 -11.10
C ALA A 128 2.00 -0.18 -11.37
N LEU A 129 1.08 0.43 -10.62
CA LEU A 129 0.69 1.82 -10.82
C LEU A 129 1.83 2.85 -10.66
N GLN A 130 2.96 2.46 -10.07
CA GLN A 130 4.14 3.30 -9.90
C GLN A 130 5.19 3.16 -11.02
N ARG A 131 5.07 2.18 -11.92
CA ARG A 131 6.03 2.02 -13.03
C ARG A 131 5.85 3.14 -14.08
N LYS A 132 6.94 3.53 -14.73
CA LYS A 132 6.96 4.63 -15.72
C LYS A 132 6.45 4.19 -17.09
N ASP A 133 6.51 2.90 -17.36
CA ASP A 133 6.16 2.20 -18.60
C ASP A 133 4.91 1.33 -18.40
N GLN A 134 3.87 1.89 -17.78
CA GLN A 134 2.65 1.13 -17.52
C GLN A 134 1.82 0.89 -18.79
N ASP A 135 1.49 -0.38 -19.02
CA ASP A 135 0.38 -0.76 -19.87
C ASP A 135 -0.93 -0.55 -19.10
N ILE A 136 -1.76 0.36 -19.60
CA ILE A 136 -3.05 0.71 -19.02
C ILE A 136 -3.94 -0.54 -18.87
N LEU A 137 -3.82 -1.50 -19.77
CA LEU A 137 -4.66 -2.70 -19.80
C LEU A 137 -4.25 -3.70 -18.74
N GLU A 138 -2.94 -3.86 -18.56
CA GLU A 138 -2.40 -4.63 -17.44
C GLU A 138 -2.81 -3.99 -16.10
N ALA A 139 -2.74 -2.66 -15.99
CA ALA A 139 -3.17 -1.94 -14.79
C ALA A 139 -4.67 -2.14 -14.49
N VAL A 140 -5.55 -2.06 -15.49
CA VAL A 140 -6.98 -2.31 -15.32
C VAL A 140 -7.27 -3.76 -14.89
N SER A 141 -6.57 -4.73 -15.49
CA SER A 141 -6.69 -6.13 -15.08
C SER A 141 -6.26 -6.35 -13.63
N LEU A 142 -5.17 -5.70 -13.20
CA LEU A 142 -4.70 -5.75 -11.81
C LEU A 142 -5.68 -5.08 -10.83
N ILE A 143 -6.33 -3.98 -11.22
CA ILE A 143 -7.39 -3.33 -10.44
C ILE A 143 -8.54 -4.31 -10.20
N GLN A 144 -9.05 -4.96 -11.25
CA GLN A 144 -10.16 -5.91 -11.16
C GLN A 144 -9.79 -7.12 -10.30
N THR A 145 -8.58 -7.66 -10.51
CA THR A 145 -8.07 -8.80 -9.74
C THR A 145 -7.93 -8.46 -8.26
N THR A 146 -7.36 -7.30 -7.93
CA THR A 146 -7.18 -6.85 -6.54
C THR A 146 -8.53 -6.64 -5.84
N LYS A 147 -9.50 -6.05 -6.54
CA LYS A 147 -10.87 -5.88 -6.01
C LYS A 147 -11.54 -7.21 -5.71
N ALA A 148 -11.43 -8.19 -6.62
CA ALA A 148 -11.96 -9.53 -6.42
C ALA A 148 -11.29 -10.24 -5.24
N GLN A 149 -9.96 -10.11 -5.09
CA GLN A 149 -9.24 -10.70 -3.96
C GLN A 149 -9.66 -10.10 -2.61
N LEU A 150 -9.89 -8.79 -2.53
CA LEU A 150 -10.42 -8.14 -1.32
C LEU A 150 -11.83 -8.63 -0.98
N GLN A 151 -12.69 -8.81 -1.98
CA GLN A 151 -14.02 -9.39 -1.79
C GLN A 151 -13.96 -10.84 -1.29
N MET A 152 -13.11 -11.67 -1.89
CA MET A 152 -12.90 -13.04 -1.43
C MET A 152 -12.36 -13.11 0.00
N LEU A 153 -11.41 -12.22 0.35
CA LEU A 153 -10.89 -12.10 1.71
C LEU A 153 -12.01 -11.77 2.70
N ARG A 154 -12.92 -10.85 2.34
CA ARG A 154 -14.07 -10.48 3.16
C ARG A 154 -15.04 -11.64 3.39
N GLU A 155 -15.34 -12.40 2.34
CA GLU A 155 -16.34 -13.48 2.42
C GLU A 155 -15.82 -14.71 3.18
N ASN A 156 -14.56 -15.11 2.90
CA ASN A 156 -14.06 -16.42 3.30
C ASN A 156 -12.71 -16.37 4.06
N GLY A 157 -12.13 -15.19 4.24
CA GLY A 157 -10.76 -15.03 4.73
C GLY A 157 -10.61 -14.87 6.24
N PHE A 158 -11.71 -14.67 6.98
CA PHE A 158 -11.65 -14.43 8.43
C PHE A 158 -10.99 -15.57 9.19
N ASP A 159 -11.39 -16.82 8.95
CA ASP A 159 -10.87 -17.97 9.70
C ASP A 159 -9.38 -18.20 9.43
N GLN A 160 -8.94 -18.02 8.18
CA GLN A 160 -7.53 -18.09 7.81
C GLN A 160 -6.69 -16.99 8.48
N LEU A 161 -7.25 -15.77 8.61
CA LEU A 161 -6.60 -14.67 9.32
C LEU A 161 -6.43 -15.02 10.81
N VAL A 162 -7.49 -15.53 11.45
CA VAL A 162 -7.46 -15.93 12.87
C VAL A 162 -6.46 -17.06 13.12
N GLU A 163 -6.36 -18.03 12.23
CA GLU A 163 -5.35 -19.10 12.31
C GLU A 163 -3.92 -18.53 12.29
N LYS A 164 -3.65 -17.57 11.39
CA LYS A 164 -2.36 -16.85 11.36
C LYS A 164 -2.11 -16.10 12.68
N CYS A 165 -3.11 -15.43 13.21
CA CYS A 165 -3.03 -14.72 14.50
C CYS A 165 -2.66 -15.68 15.64
N TYR A 166 -3.36 -16.81 15.76
CA TYR A 166 -3.07 -17.81 16.79
C TYR A 166 -1.66 -18.40 16.65
N SER A 167 -1.21 -18.64 15.42
CA SER A 167 0.16 -19.11 15.17
C SER A 167 1.22 -18.11 15.64
N LEU A 168 0.96 -16.80 15.51
CA LEU A 168 1.84 -15.76 16.01
C LEU A 168 1.75 -15.64 17.53
N CYS A 169 0.56 -15.76 18.11
CA CYS A 169 0.37 -15.78 19.55
C CYS A 169 1.17 -16.90 20.22
N ASP A 170 1.18 -18.10 19.64
CA ASP A 170 1.99 -19.22 20.14
C ASP A 170 3.49 -18.89 20.11
N LYS A 171 3.97 -18.31 19.00
CA LYS A 171 5.39 -17.97 18.82
C LYS A 171 5.86 -16.87 19.77
N GLN A 172 5.00 -15.91 20.08
CA GLN A 172 5.33 -14.72 20.86
C GLN A 172 4.83 -14.80 22.32
N ASN A 173 4.31 -15.95 22.74
CA ASN A 173 3.72 -16.19 24.06
C ASN A 173 2.65 -15.14 24.45
N VAL A 174 1.81 -14.78 23.47
CA VAL A 174 0.65 -13.89 23.66
C VAL A 174 -0.57 -14.74 23.99
N ALA A 175 -1.36 -14.29 24.98
CA ALA A 175 -2.60 -14.98 25.33
C ALA A 175 -3.57 -15.04 24.14
N LYS A 176 -4.02 -16.24 23.80
CA LYS A 176 -5.03 -16.44 22.76
C LYS A 176 -6.41 -16.00 23.27
N LEU A 177 -7.18 -15.41 22.37
CA LEU A 177 -8.57 -15.05 22.62
C LEU A 177 -9.49 -16.20 22.21
N ASP A 178 -10.39 -16.62 23.09
CA ASP A 178 -11.46 -17.56 22.72
C ASP A 178 -12.56 -16.83 21.94
N MET A 179 -12.80 -17.27 20.71
CA MET A 179 -13.80 -16.68 19.80
C MET A 179 -15.25 -16.95 20.23
N ALA A 180 -15.49 -18.01 21.02
CA ALA A 180 -16.81 -18.38 21.51
C ALA A 180 -17.22 -17.58 22.77
N GLU A 181 -16.25 -17.03 23.50
CA GLU A 181 -16.52 -16.23 24.69
C GLU A 181 -17.22 -14.90 24.37
N GLY A 182 -17.89 -14.35 25.38
CA GLY A 182 -18.53 -13.05 25.29
C GLY A 182 -17.51 -11.92 25.18
N TYR A 183 -17.70 -11.02 24.23
CA TYR A 183 -16.85 -9.85 24.07
C TYR A 183 -17.01 -8.87 25.22
N VAL A 184 -15.89 -8.41 25.75
CA VAL A 184 -15.81 -7.37 26.79
C VAL A 184 -15.04 -6.19 26.23
N ASN A 185 -15.70 -5.03 26.17
CA ASN A 185 -15.04 -3.80 25.75
C ASN A 185 -14.07 -3.30 26.82
N PRO A 186 -12.75 -3.21 26.55
CA PRO A 186 -11.77 -2.76 27.55
C PRO A 186 -12.01 -1.33 28.06
N ARG A 187 -12.61 -0.45 27.23
CA ARG A 187 -12.93 0.94 27.61
C ARG A 187 -14.17 1.04 28.49
N ASN A 188 -15.06 0.05 28.45
CA ASN A 188 -16.23 0.01 29.33
C ASN A 188 -16.59 -1.42 29.74
N PRO A 189 -15.80 -2.04 30.65
CA PRO A 189 -15.95 -3.46 30.98
C PRO A 189 -17.29 -3.80 31.64
N ARG A 190 -17.97 -2.80 32.23
CA ARG A 190 -19.25 -2.97 32.92
C ARG A 190 -20.43 -3.08 31.96
N LYS A 191 -20.27 -2.67 30.70
CA LYS A 191 -21.32 -2.72 29.69
C LYS A 191 -21.34 -4.08 29.00
N ARG A 192 -22.40 -4.86 29.22
CA ARG A 192 -22.62 -6.11 28.49
C ARG A 192 -23.10 -5.80 27.07
N MET A 193 -22.33 -6.23 26.08
CA MET A 193 -22.68 -6.07 24.67
C MET A 193 -23.45 -7.28 24.11
N ASN A 194 -23.52 -8.40 24.86
CA ASN A 194 -24.21 -9.64 24.46
C ASN A 194 -23.81 -10.15 23.05
N ILE A 195 -22.56 -9.89 22.64
CA ILE A 195 -21.97 -10.40 21.40
C ILE A 195 -20.77 -11.28 21.75
N SER A 196 -20.43 -12.23 20.88
CA SER A 196 -19.21 -13.03 21.03
C SER A 196 -17.98 -12.29 20.52
N ASN A 197 -16.80 -12.73 20.94
CA ASN A 197 -15.53 -12.29 20.38
C ASN A 197 -15.48 -12.50 18.85
N ARG A 198 -15.99 -13.64 18.36
CA ARG A 198 -16.10 -13.88 16.91
C ARG A 198 -16.92 -12.81 16.22
N HIS A 199 -18.03 -12.38 16.81
CA HIS A 199 -18.88 -11.35 16.20
C HIS A 199 -18.14 -10.02 16.10
N TYR A 200 -17.54 -9.56 17.20
CA TYR A 200 -16.81 -8.31 17.25
C TYR A 200 -15.64 -8.28 16.25
N TYR A 201 -14.77 -9.29 16.26
CA TYR A 201 -13.60 -9.30 15.37
C TYR A 201 -13.96 -9.52 13.91
N ASN A 202 -14.98 -10.34 13.61
CA ASN A 202 -15.39 -10.61 12.23
C ASN A 202 -16.20 -9.46 11.63
N TYR A 203 -17.29 -9.05 12.29
CA TYR A 203 -18.22 -8.09 11.70
C TYR A 203 -17.82 -6.65 12.03
N ASP A 204 -17.55 -6.33 13.29
CA ASP A 204 -17.30 -4.95 13.71
C ASP A 204 -15.91 -4.45 13.30
N ILE A 205 -14.93 -5.34 13.19
CA ILE A 205 -13.56 -5.00 12.76
C ILE A 205 -13.30 -5.45 11.33
N PHE A 206 -13.18 -6.76 11.08
CA PHE A 206 -12.65 -7.30 9.83
C PHE A 206 -13.48 -6.89 8.61
N ASN A 207 -14.79 -7.13 8.65
CA ASN A 207 -15.70 -6.74 7.57
C ASN A 207 -15.78 -5.24 7.43
N THR A 208 -15.84 -4.48 8.52
CA THR A 208 -15.86 -3.02 8.47
C THR A 208 -14.61 -2.45 7.78
N VAL A 209 -13.42 -2.93 8.14
CA VAL A 209 -12.16 -2.51 7.51
C VAL A 209 -12.13 -2.88 6.02
N LEU A 210 -12.52 -4.11 5.67
CA LEU A 210 -12.55 -4.54 4.26
C LEU A 210 -13.61 -3.82 3.45
N ASP A 211 -14.78 -3.54 4.02
CA ASP A 211 -15.84 -2.75 3.39
C ASP A 211 -15.37 -1.33 3.11
N MET A 212 -14.62 -0.72 4.05
CA MET A 212 -13.98 0.57 3.83
C MET A 212 -12.98 0.49 2.68
N GLN A 213 -12.07 -0.50 2.70
CA GLN A 213 -11.08 -0.65 1.62
C GLN A 213 -11.74 -0.88 0.25
N ILE A 214 -12.72 -1.78 0.15
CA ILE A 214 -13.42 -2.09 -1.10
C ILE A 214 -14.18 -0.88 -1.62
N ARG A 215 -14.81 -0.10 -0.74
CA ARG A 215 -15.51 1.14 -1.12
C ARG A 215 -14.54 2.17 -1.67
N GLU A 216 -13.49 2.50 -0.93
CA GLU A 216 -12.47 3.46 -1.39
C GLU A 216 -11.83 3.00 -2.70
N PHE A 217 -11.62 1.69 -2.86
CA PHE A 217 -11.13 1.11 -4.10
C PHE A 217 -12.11 1.31 -5.26
N GLY A 218 -13.39 1.06 -5.02
CA GLY A 218 -14.46 1.22 -6.01
C GLY A 218 -14.69 2.68 -6.39
N ASP A 219 -14.60 3.60 -5.45
CA ASP A 219 -14.76 5.04 -5.69
C ASP A 219 -13.58 5.60 -6.49
N ARG A 220 -12.35 5.14 -6.19
CA ARG A 220 -11.14 5.56 -6.92
C ARG A 220 -11.02 4.95 -8.32
N PHE A 221 -11.49 3.71 -8.50
CA PHE A 221 -11.43 2.96 -9.76
C PHE A 221 -12.82 2.47 -10.17
N CYS A 222 -13.72 3.42 -10.43
CA CYS A 222 -15.11 3.11 -10.76
C CYS A 222 -15.25 2.42 -12.13
N GLU A 223 -16.37 1.74 -12.36
CA GLU A 223 -16.67 1.04 -13.62
C GLU A 223 -16.56 1.96 -14.83
N VAL A 224 -17.01 3.21 -14.74
CA VAL A 224 -16.88 4.17 -15.85
C VAL A 224 -15.42 4.48 -16.19
N SER A 225 -14.55 4.60 -15.19
CA SER A 225 -13.12 4.84 -15.42
C SER A 225 -12.43 3.61 -16.01
N THR A 226 -12.79 2.42 -15.57
CA THR A 226 -12.22 1.17 -16.06
C THR A 226 -12.75 0.80 -17.45
N ASP A 227 -14.04 1.00 -17.71
CA ASP A 227 -14.67 0.84 -19.02
C ASP A 227 -14.07 1.81 -20.04
N LEU A 228 -13.84 3.07 -19.65
CA LEU A 228 -13.15 4.04 -20.50
C LEU A 228 -11.75 3.54 -20.88
N LEU A 229 -10.96 3.12 -19.89
CA LEU A 229 -9.60 2.62 -20.09
C LEU A 229 -9.57 1.32 -20.92
N GLN A 230 -10.53 0.41 -20.69
CA GLN A 230 -10.71 -0.79 -21.51
C GLN A 230 -11.11 -0.44 -22.94
N ASN A 231 -11.94 0.58 -23.15
CA ASN A 231 -12.30 0.96 -24.51
C ASN A 231 -11.13 1.65 -25.23
N MET A 232 -10.27 2.38 -24.50
CA MET A 232 -9.01 2.93 -25.02
C MET A 232 -8.02 1.84 -25.46
N ALA A 233 -8.17 0.59 -25.00
CA ALA A 233 -7.39 -0.57 -25.49
C ALA A 233 -7.43 -0.69 -27.01
N ALA A 234 -8.57 -0.36 -27.63
CA ALA A 234 -8.76 -0.45 -29.07
C ALA A 234 -7.82 0.49 -29.85
N LEU A 235 -7.27 1.51 -29.18
CA LEU A 235 -6.32 2.47 -29.73
C LEU A 235 -4.87 2.13 -29.38
N ASN A 236 -4.60 1.04 -28.67
CA ASN A 236 -3.24 0.63 -28.31
C ASN A 236 -2.51 0.11 -29.56
N PRO A 237 -1.41 0.78 -30.01
CA PRO A 237 -0.67 0.36 -31.19
C PRO A 237 0.20 -0.89 -30.97
N HIS A 238 0.34 -1.35 -29.73
CA HIS A 238 1.13 -2.53 -29.40
C HIS A 238 0.64 -3.75 -30.18
N ASN A 239 1.61 -4.57 -30.64
CA ASN A 239 1.36 -5.76 -31.46
C ASN A 239 0.40 -5.52 -32.65
N SER A 240 0.58 -4.38 -33.34
CA SER A 240 -0.24 -3.97 -34.50
C SER A 240 -1.74 -3.88 -34.20
N PHE A 241 -2.11 -3.26 -33.08
CA PHE A 241 -3.49 -3.11 -32.63
C PHE A 241 -4.21 -4.46 -32.40
N SER A 242 -3.52 -5.43 -31.78
CA SER A 242 -4.11 -6.75 -31.53
C SER A 242 -5.38 -6.71 -30.67
N GLU A 243 -5.54 -5.67 -29.87
CA GLU A 243 -6.70 -5.44 -29.00
C GLU A 243 -7.80 -4.57 -29.64
N PHE A 244 -7.69 -4.28 -30.94
CA PHE A 244 -8.69 -3.50 -31.65
C PHE A 244 -10.07 -4.17 -31.61
N ASN A 245 -11.04 -3.48 -30.98
CA ASN A 245 -12.44 -3.86 -30.98
C ASN A 245 -13.32 -2.71 -31.48
N LYS A 246 -14.14 -3.00 -32.50
CA LYS A 246 -15.10 -2.06 -33.08
C LYS A 246 -16.15 -1.61 -32.07
N GLU A 247 -16.62 -2.50 -31.19
CA GLU A 247 -17.62 -2.16 -30.17
C GLU A 247 -17.05 -1.18 -29.13
N SER A 248 -15.79 -1.37 -28.73
CA SER A 248 -15.08 -0.46 -27.82
C SER A 248 -14.93 0.94 -28.42
N LEU A 249 -14.64 1.05 -29.71
CA LEU A 249 -14.50 2.33 -30.40
C LEU A 249 -15.86 3.05 -30.55
N LEU A 250 -16.95 2.30 -30.75
CA LEU A 250 -18.30 2.85 -30.73
C LEU A 250 -18.67 3.38 -29.35
N LYS A 251 -18.39 2.63 -28.28
CA LYS A 251 -18.58 3.09 -26.90
C LYS A 251 -17.77 4.35 -26.59
N LEU A 252 -16.51 4.45 -27.04
CA LEU A 252 -15.73 5.69 -26.91
C LEU A 252 -16.41 6.87 -27.60
N SER A 253 -16.92 6.63 -28.81
CA SER A 253 -17.61 7.67 -29.57
C SER A 253 -18.91 8.13 -28.92
N GLU A 254 -19.59 7.24 -28.19
CA GLU A 254 -20.77 7.58 -27.38
C GLU A 254 -20.41 8.35 -26.11
N MET A 255 -19.28 8.03 -25.47
CA MET A 255 -18.78 8.72 -24.27
C MET A 255 -18.30 10.15 -24.57
N TYR A 256 -17.75 10.39 -25.76
CA TYR A 256 -17.21 11.69 -26.18
C TYR A 256 -17.87 12.23 -27.46
N PRO A 257 -19.19 12.51 -27.45
CA PRO A 257 -19.93 12.84 -28.67
C PRO A 257 -19.51 14.14 -29.36
N ARG A 258 -18.70 14.98 -28.70
CA ARG A 258 -18.15 16.23 -29.27
C ARG A 258 -16.79 16.04 -29.94
N ASP A 259 -16.11 14.94 -29.63
CA ASP A 259 -14.76 14.65 -30.13
C ASP A 259 -14.80 13.75 -31.38
N PHE A 260 -16.00 13.29 -31.79
CA PHE A 260 -16.20 12.47 -32.99
C PHE A 260 -17.27 13.09 -33.89
N ASP A 261 -16.91 13.36 -35.14
CA ASP A 261 -17.87 13.78 -36.16
C ASP A 261 -18.78 12.61 -36.59
N ASP A 262 -19.98 12.91 -37.09
CA ASP A 262 -20.91 11.89 -37.61
C ASP A 262 -20.27 11.02 -38.71
N LYS A 263 -19.33 11.57 -39.48
CA LYS A 263 -18.55 10.82 -40.48
C LYS A 263 -17.53 9.87 -39.85
N GLU A 264 -16.91 10.25 -38.73
CA GLU A 264 -15.93 9.44 -38.01
C GLU A 264 -16.59 8.29 -37.25
N ARG A 265 -17.80 8.50 -36.74
CA ARG A 265 -18.68 7.44 -36.21
C ARG A 265 -19.12 6.42 -37.26
N ILE A 266 -19.21 6.83 -38.52
CA ILE A 266 -19.47 5.94 -39.68
C ILE A 266 -18.15 5.31 -40.20
N LEU A 267 -17.00 5.92 -39.96
CA LEU A 267 -15.69 5.35 -40.28
C LEU A 267 -15.24 4.32 -39.23
N SER A 268 -15.57 4.51 -37.95
CA SER A 268 -15.34 3.51 -36.88
C SER A 268 -16.01 2.17 -37.17
N THR A 269 -17.15 2.19 -37.86
CA THR A 269 -17.83 1.00 -38.34
C THR A 269 -17.09 0.28 -39.48
N ASN A 270 -16.22 0.98 -40.22
CA ASN A 270 -15.46 0.49 -41.37
C ASN A 270 -13.94 0.36 -41.14
N LEU A 271 -13.43 0.86 -40.02
CA LEU A 271 -12.01 0.99 -39.65
C LEU A 271 -11.22 -0.33 -39.68
N ARG A 272 -11.88 -1.48 -39.43
CA ARG A 272 -11.24 -2.81 -39.52
C ARG A 272 -10.68 -3.08 -40.92
N SER A 273 -11.39 -2.64 -41.97
CA SER A 273 -10.92 -2.76 -43.36
C SER A 273 -9.70 -1.87 -43.64
N THR A 274 -9.66 -0.68 -43.05
CA THR A 274 -8.56 0.29 -43.21
C THR A 274 -7.30 -0.16 -42.47
N ILE A 275 -7.42 -0.63 -41.23
CA ILE A 275 -6.30 -1.15 -40.43
C ILE A 275 -5.73 -2.43 -41.06
N THR A 276 -6.59 -3.36 -41.50
CA THR A 276 -6.16 -4.58 -42.22
C THR A 276 -5.44 -4.24 -43.53
N ARG A 277 -5.84 -3.16 -44.20
CA ARG A 277 -5.18 -2.67 -45.42
C ARG A 277 -3.84 -1.98 -45.13
N CYS A 278 -3.68 -1.34 -43.97
CA CYS A 278 -2.42 -0.76 -43.54
C CYS A 278 -1.41 -1.83 -43.05
N THR A 279 -1.87 -2.93 -42.44
CA THR A 279 -0.99 -4.03 -41.98
C THR A 279 -0.58 -5.02 -43.07
N THR A 280 -1.25 -4.99 -44.23
CA THR A 280 -0.95 -5.88 -45.37
C THR A 280 -0.14 -5.20 -46.48
N MET A 281 0.26 -3.93 -46.32
CA MET A 281 1.18 -3.26 -47.25
C MET A 281 2.64 -3.59 -46.87
N PRO A 282 3.45 -4.17 -47.79
CA PRO A 282 4.85 -4.52 -47.51
C PRO A 282 5.79 -3.33 -47.30
N ASP A 283 5.38 -2.13 -47.70
CA ASP A 283 6.17 -0.91 -47.62
C ASP A 283 5.35 0.21 -46.96
N LEU A 284 5.48 0.38 -45.65
CA LEU A 284 5.19 1.67 -45.03
C LEU A 284 6.53 2.45 -44.95
N PRO A 285 6.68 3.60 -45.61
CA PRO A 285 7.79 4.50 -45.33
C PRO A 285 7.71 4.94 -43.87
N THR A 286 8.87 5.12 -43.26
CA THR A 286 9.10 5.56 -41.87
C THR A 286 8.62 7.00 -41.57
N TYR A 287 7.58 7.49 -42.23
CA TYR A 287 7.05 8.84 -42.08
C TYR A 287 5.55 8.81 -41.77
N MET A 288 5.25 8.73 -40.47
CA MET A 288 4.04 9.32 -39.91
C MET A 288 4.49 10.49 -39.02
N GLU A 289 5.01 11.55 -39.65
CA GLU A 289 4.82 12.89 -39.08
C GLU A 289 3.32 13.20 -39.26
N LEU A 290 2.54 12.98 -38.22
CA LEU A 290 1.22 13.59 -38.10
C LEU A 290 1.43 15.11 -37.95
N PRO A 291 0.99 15.96 -38.88
CA PRO A 291 0.98 17.39 -38.65
C PRO A 291 -0.06 17.66 -37.57
N ILE A 292 0.41 18.04 -36.38
CA ILE A 292 -0.39 18.75 -35.39
C ILE A 292 -0.77 20.08 -36.05
N LEU A 293 -1.93 20.12 -36.72
CA LEU A 293 -2.58 21.38 -37.05
C LEU A 293 -3.42 21.78 -35.84
N LEU A 294 -2.77 22.53 -34.95
CA LEU A 294 -3.44 23.51 -34.09
C LEU A 294 -4.19 24.49 -34.99
N TYR A 295 -5.53 24.47 -34.93
CA TYR A 295 -6.39 25.65 -34.96
C TYR A 295 -7.69 25.36 -34.22
#